data_AF-A0A1E5KTA9-F1
#
_entry.id   AF-A0A1E5KTA9-F1
#
_cell.length_a   1.000
_cell.length_b   1.000
_cell.length_c   1.000
_cell.angle_alpha   90.00
_cell.angle_beta   90.00
_cell.angle_gamma   90.00
#
_symmetry.space_group_name_H-M   'P 1'
#
loop_
_entity.id
_entity.type
_entity.pdbx_description
1 polymer ?
#
loop_
_entity_poly.entity_id
_entity_poly.type
_entity_poly.pdbx_seq_one_letter_code
_entity_poly.pdbx_strand_id
1 'polypeptide(L)' 'MKNSSLTNANGVPIKSYAKFEFVGTNNLGEITTYHVESGKTFWKMMNNGSNIPVINPIE' A
#
# COMPACT_ATOMS: atom_id res chain seq x y z
N MET A 1 11.66 -10.48 -20.35
CA MET A 1 11.08 -9.13 -20.54
C MET A 1 11.29 -8.34 -19.25
N LYS A 2 11.95 -7.18 -19.29
CA LYS A 2 12.10 -6.35 -18.09
C LYS A 2 10.75 -5.67 -17.83
N ASN A 3 10.11 -5.95 -16.69
CA ASN A 3 8.87 -5.25 -16.34
C ASN A 3 9.24 -3.83 -15.92
N SER A 4 9.11 -2.88 -16.85
CA SER A 4 9.45 -1.47 -16.68
C SER A 4 8.71 -0.79 -15.51
N SER A 5 7.66 -1.42 -14.97
CA SER A 5 6.94 -0.95 -13.78
C SER A 5 7.68 -1.22 -12.46
N LEU A 6 8.70 -2.09 -12.47
CA LEU A 6 9.41 -2.55 -11.26
C LEU A 6 10.88 -2.11 -11.22
N THR A 7 11.42 -1.63 -12.33
CA THR A 7 12.83 -1.20 -12.45
C THR A 7 12.92 0.15 -13.15
N ASN A 8 13.82 1.03 -12.69
CA ASN A 8 14.09 2.31 -13.37
C ASN A 8 14.78 2.08 -14.74
N ALA A 9 15.05 3.15 -15.48
CA ALA A 9 15.71 3.08 -16.80
C ALA A 9 17.07 2.36 -16.78
N ASN A 10 17.74 2.32 -15.62
CA ASN A 10 19.03 1.67 -15.41
C ASN A 10 18.88 0.20 -14.96
N GLY A 11 17.65 -0.33 -14.91
CA GLY A 11 17.37 -1.71 -14.47
C GLY A 11 17.46 -1.92 -12.96
N VAL A 12 17.60 -0.86 -12.18
CA VAL A 12 17.62 -0.94 -10.71
C VAL A 12 16.18 -1.08 -10.22
N PRO A 13 15.88 -2.02 -9.31
CA PRO A 13 14.56 -2.11 -8.68
C PRO A 13 14.16 -0.74 -8.15
N ILE A 14 13.03 -0.23 -8.63
CA ILE A 14 12.45 0.97 -8.03
C ILE A 14 12.08 0.54 -6.63
N LYS A 15 12.53 1.26 -5.60
CA LYS A 15 12.13 0.98 -4.22
C LYS A 15 10.62 1.15 -4.15
N SER A 16 9.89 0.05 -4.30
CA SER A 16 8.44 0.07 -4.36
C SER A 16 7.93 0.38 -2.96
N TYR A 17 7.15 1.44 -2.82
CA TYR A 17 6.36 1.61 -1.61
C TYR A 17 5.32 0.48 -1.57
N ALA A 18 5.10 -0.11 -0.40
CA ALA A 18 4.00 -1.06 -0.21
C ALA A 18 2.69 -0.48 -0.76
N LYS A 19 1.81 -1.31 -1.31
CA LYS A 19 0.44 -0.92 -1.67
C LYS A 19 -0.52 -1.59 -0.69
N PHE A 20 -1.58 -0.87 -0.35
CA PHE A 20 -2.59 -1.33 0.59
C PHE A 20 -3.93 -1.41 -0.12
N GLU A 21 -4.63 -2.51 0.08
CA GLU A 21 -5.97 -2.74 -0.43
C GLU A 21 -6.97 -2.68 0.70
N PHE A 22 -8.02 -1.90 0.48
CA PHE A 22 -9.16 -1.79 1.38
C PHE A 22 -10.36 -2.44 0.70
N VAL A 23 -10.84 -3.51 1.32
CA VAL A 23 -11.98 -4.28 0.84
C VAL A 23 -13.13 -4.08 1.82
N GLY A 24 -14.20 -3.45 1.34
CA GLY A 24 -15.44 -3.34 2.09
C GLY A 24 -16.33 -4.54 1.79
N THR A 25 -16.85 -5.19 2.84
CA THR A 25 -17.81 -6.29 2.71
C THR A 25 -19.17 -5.92 3.31
N ASN A 26 -20.25 -6.49 2.80
CA ASN A 26 -21.55 -6.45 3.47
C ASN A 26 -21.64 -7.48 4.61
N ASN A 27 -22.79 -7.57 5.26
CA ASN A 27 -23.05 -8.52 6.35
C ASN A 27 -23.10 -10.00 5.93
N LEU A 28 -23.13 -10.29 4.63
CA LEU A 28 -23.05 -11.64 4.06
C LEU A 28 -21.61 -12.02 3.67
N GLY A 29 -20.65 -11.09 3.85
CA GLY A 29 -19.25 -11.27 3.47
C GLY A 29 -18.96 -11.00 2.00
N GLU A 30 -19.91 -10.48 1.24
CA GLU A 30 -19.72 -10.14 -0.17
C GLU A 30 -18.97 -8.81 -0.30
N ILE A 31 -18.01 -8.74 -1.23
CA ILE A 31 -17.25 -7.52 -1.52
C ILE A 31 -18.15 -6.50 -2.19
N THR A 32 -18.30 -5.32 -1.58
CA THR A 32 -19.08 -4.20 -2.13
C THR A 32 -18.22 -3.03 -2.57
N THR A 33 -16.97 -2.95 -2.11
CA THR A 33 -16.05 -1.87 -2.47
C THR A 33 -14.61 -2.37 -2.49
N TYR A 34 -13.85 -1.87 -3.46
CA TYR A 34 -12.43 -2.15 -3.61
C TYR A 34 -11.69 -0.83 -3.84
N HIS A 35 -10.69 -0.54 -3.00
CA HIS A 35 -9.89 0.68 -3.12
C HIS A 35 -8.42 0.39 -2.87
N VAL A 36 -7.54 0.94 -3.71
CA VAL A 36 -6.08 0.76 -3.62
C VAL A 36 -5.44 2.08 -3.22
N GLU A 37 -4.62 2.05 -2.18
CA GLU A 37 -3.83 3.19 -1.73
C GLU A 37 -2.33 2.96 -1.86
N SER A 38 -1.61 4.05 -2.10
CA SER A 38 -0.15 4.02 -2.03
C SER A 38 0.31 3.91 -0.58
N GLY A 39 1.41 3.21 -0.33
CA GLY A 39 1.96 3.09 1.03
C GLY A 39 2.32 4.44 1.63
N LYS A 40 2.80 5.38 0.82
CA LYS A 40 3.07 6.75 1.28
C LYS A 40 1.80 7.42 1.82
N THR A 41 0.67 7.29 1.11
CA THR A 41 -0.62 7.83 1.57
C THR A 41 -1.07 7.12 2.84
N PHE A 42 -1.04 5.79 2.82
CA PHE A 42 -1.44 4.94 3.95
C PHE A 42 -0.69 5.29 5.24
N TRP A 43 0.65 5.36 5.19
CA TRP A 43 1.45 5.64 6.38
C TRP A 43 1.25 7.04 6.93
N LYS A 44 1.08 8.03 6.04
CA LYS A 44 0.72 9.39 6.46
C LYS A 44 -0.64 9.43 7.13
N MET A 45 -1.62 8.70 6.60
CA MET A 45 -2.95 8.61 7.20
C MET A 45 -2.87 8.02 8.62
N MET A 46 -2.10 6.94 8.81
CA MET A 46 -1.98 6.29 10.12
C MET A 46 -1.16 7.07 11.15
N ASN A 47 -0.17 7.85 10.72
CA ASN A 47 0.81 8.48 11.60
C ASN A 47 0.77 10.02 11.54
N ASN A 48 -0.44 10.60 11.55
CA ASN A 48 -0.66 12.05 11.64
C ASN A 48 0.17 12.86 10.61
N GLY A 49 0.18 12.42 9.35
CA GLY A 49 0.90 13.05 8.25
C GLY A 49 2.36 12.61 8.07
N SER A 50 2.91 11.81 8.98
CA SER A 50 4.27 11.28 8.91
C SER A 50 4.34 9.97 8.13
N ASN A 51 5.36 9.80 7.28
CA ASN A 51 5.55 8.57 6.52
C ASN A 51 6.43 7.57 7.28
N ILE A 52 5.89 6.95 8.32
CA ILE A 52 6.60 5.97 9.18
C ILE A 52 6.11 4.56 8.83
N PRO A 53 6.85 3.76 8.04
CA PRO A 53 6.42 2.44 7.59
C PRO A 53 6.72 1.33 8.60
N VAL A 54 6.26 1.50 9.84
CA VAL A 54 6.47 0.55 10.94
C VAL A 54 5.13 0.27 11.61
N ILE A 55 4.78 -1.01 11.76
CA ILE A 55 3.63 -1.46 12.57
C ILE A 55 4.21 -1.99 13.88
N ASN A 56 3.79 -1.40 15.00
CA ASN A 56 4.12 -1.92 16.31
C ASN A 56 2.99 -2.83 16.78
N PRO A 57 3.28 -4.01 17.37
CA PRO A 57 2.28 -4.79 18.07
C PRO A 57 1.73 -3.99 19.25
N ILE A 58 0.46 -4.21 19.57
CA ILE A 58 -0.15 -3.73 20.81
C ILE A 58 0.24 -4.77 21.88
N GLU A 59 0.79 -4.32 23.01
CA GLU A 59 1.00 -5.20 24.19
C GLU A 59 -0.31 -5.81 24.69
#